data_AF-A0A1C5MV39-F1
#
_entry.id   AF-A0A1C5MV39-F1
#
_cell.length_a   1.000
_cell.length_b   1.000
_cell.length_c   1.000
_cell.angle_alpha   90.00
_cell.angle_beta   90.00
_cell.angle_gamma   90.00
#
_symmetry.space_group_name_H-M   'P 1'
#
loop_
_entity.id
_entity.type
_entity.pdbx_description
1 polymer ?
#
loop_
_entity_poly.entity_id
_entity_poly.type
_entity_poly.pdbx_seq_one_letter_code
_entity_poly.pdbx_strand_id
1 'polypeptide(L)' 'MNNNTATNTATCPTVRKQIGKTTYIVRVHFSETAKETMEDKIKRMLREEVRKM' A
#
# COMPACT_ATOMS: atom_id res chain seq x y z
N MET A 1 -19.41 3.16 10.91
CA MET A 1 -18.11 3.79 11.23
C MET A 1 -17.27 3.83 9.97
N ASN A 2 -17.21 4.98 9.28
CA ASN A 2 -16.40 5.18 8.09
C ASN A 2 -15.24 6.10 8.47
N ASN A 3 -14.06 5.55 8.69
CA ASN A 3 -12.95 6.27 9.30
C ASN A 3 -12.01 6.87 8.24
N ASN A 4 -12.13 8.19 8.12
CA ASN A 4 -11.04 9.17 8.14
C ASN A 4 -10.19 9.38 6.86
N THR A 5 -10.56 10.46 6.18
CA THR A 5 -9.77 11.37 5.35
C THR A 5 -8.47 11.86 6.00
N ALA A 6 -7.34 11.64 5.34
CA ALA A 6 -6.18 12.52 5.44
C ALA A 6 -5.43 12.55 4.10
N THR A 7 -5.86 13.42 3.19
CA THR A 7 -5.08 13.84 2.03
C THR A 7 -3.98 14.78 2.51
N ASN A 8 -2.91 14.22 3.07
CA ASN A 8 -1.70 14.99 3.35
C ASN A 8 -0.94 15.14 2.01
N THR A 9 -0.98 16.35 1.45
CA THR A 9 -0.38 16.73 0.16
C THR A 9 1.15 16.89 0.22
N ALA A 10 1.80 16.36 1.27
CA ALA A 10 3.22 16.06 1.24
C ALA A 10 3.44 14.92 0.23
N THR A 11 4.37 15.10 -0.71
CA THR A 11 4.72 14.13 -1.74
C THR A 11 4.86 12.73 -1.15
N CYS A 12 3.84 11.88 -1.34
CA CYS A 12 3.82 10.54 -0.76
C CYS A 12 5.05 9.80 -1.31
N PRO A 13 5.95 9.26 -0.46
CA PRO A 13 7.13 8.58 -0.93
C PRO A 13 6.72 7.47 -1.89
N THR A 14 7.13 7.63 -3.15
CA THR A 14 6.75 6.74 -4.23
C THR A 14 7.99 6.04 -4.75
N VAL A 15 8.02 4.73 -4.60
CA VAL A 15 9.10 3.88 -5.12
C VAL A 15 8.63 3.31 -6.45
N ARG A 16 9.40 3.53 -7.50
CA ARG A 16 9.19 2.91 -8.82
C ARG A 16 10.26 1.86 -9.03
N LYS A 17 9.85 0.62 -9.27
CA LYS A 17 10.76 -0.49 -9.57
C LYS A 17 10.25 -1.29 -10.75
N GLN A 18 11.08 -1.44 -11.77
CA GLN A 18 10.81 -2.36 -12.87
C GLN A 18 11.39 -3.74 -12.54
N ILE A 19 10.57 -4.77 -12.67
CA ILE A 19 10.95 -6.18 -12.50
C ILE A 19 10.44 -6.91 -13.75
N GLY A 20 11.38 -7.36 -14.59
CA GLY A 20 11.05 -7.89 -15.91
C GLY A 20 10.33 -6.84 -16.78
N LYS A 21 9.18 -7.21 -17.35
CA LYS A 21 8.34 -6.31 -18.17
C LYS A 21 7.37 -5.47 -17.34
N THR A 22 7.26 -5.72 -16.04
CA THR A 22 6.26 -5.07 -15.18
C THR A 22 6.91 -3.93 -14.37
N THR A 23 6.27 -2.76 -14.38
CA THR A 23 6.67 -1.63 -13.55
C THR A 23 5.77 -1.56 -12.32
N TYR A 24 6.36 -1.76 -11.14
CA TYR A 24 5.70 -1.62 -9.86
C TYR A 24 5.84 -0.18 -9.36
N ILE A 25 4.72 0.43 -9.00
CA ILE A 25 4.65 1.77 -8.41
C ILE A 25 4.08 1.61 -7.00
N VAL A 26 4.94 1.79 -5.99
CA VAL A 26 4.57 1.63 -4.58
C VAL A 26 4.47 3.01 -3.94
N ARG A 27 3.29 3.37 -3.43
CA ARG A 27 3.06 4.61 -2.68
C ARG A 27 2.95 4.30 -1.19
N VAL A 28 3.87 4.84 -0.40
CA VAL A 28 3.91 4.63 1.05
C VAL A 28 3.13 5.74 1.74
N HIS A 29 2.22 5.36 2.63
CA HIS A 29 1.51 6.26 3.53
C HIS A 29 1.78 5.79 4.94
N PHE A 30 2.37 6.66 5.76
CA PHE A 30 2.55 6.41 7.18
C PHE A 30 1.29 6.83 7.92
N SER A 31 0.87 6.00 8.88
CA SER A 31 -0.24 6.28 9.77
C SER A 31 0.22 6.00 11.20
N GLU A 32 0.07 6.98 12.08
CA GLU A 32 0.48 6.87 13.49
C GLU A 32 -0.41 5.89 14.28
N THR A 33 -1.64 5.67 13.80
CA THR A 33 -2.62 4.79 14.46
C THR A 33 -2.66 3.38 13.87
N ALA A 34 -1.99 3.15 12.72
CA ALA A 34 -1.96 1.86 12.08
C ALA A 34 -1.05 0.90 12.85
N LYS A 35 -1.62 -0.19 13.34
CA LYS A 35 -0.88 -1.33 13.91
C LYS A 35 -0.45 -2.35 12.87
N GLU A 36 -0.93 -2.21 11.63
CA GLU A 36 -0.63 -3.10 10.50
C GLU A 36 0.79 -2.83 10.01
N THR A 37 1.63 -3.86 10.00
CA THR A 37 2.98 -3.76 9.42
C THR A 37 2.90 -3.79 7.90
N MET A 38 3.97 -3.35 7.21
CA MET A 38 4.03 -3.46 5.74
C MET A 38 3.95 -4.91 5.26
N GLU A 39 4.50 -5.84 6.04
CA GLU A 39 4.45 -7.27 5.74
C GLU A 39 3.01 -7.81 5.81
N ASP A 40 2.27 -7.45 6.85
CA ASP A 40 0.86 -7.84 7.02
C ASP A 40 0.01 -7.32 5.85
N LYS A 41 0.24 -6.06 5.47
CA LYS A 41 -0.45 -5.41 4.36
C LYS A 41 -0.18 -6.11 3.03
N ILE A 42 1.08 -6.47 2.74
CA ILE A 42 1.46 -7.20 1.52
C ILE A 42 0.81 -8.59 1.51
N LYS A 43 0.90 -9.34 2.62
CA LYS A 43 0.29 -10.68 2.73
C LYS A 43 -1.21 -10.62 2.51
N ARG A 44 -1.88 -9.62 3.07
CA ARG A 44 -3.33 -9.41 2.88
C ARG A 44 -3.65 -9.09 1.43
N MET A 45 -2.92 -8.16 0.80
CA MET A 45 -3.13 -7.83 -0.62
C MET A 45 -2.98 -9.06 -1.52
N LEU A 46 -1.94 -9.86 -1.31
CA LEU A 46 -1.74 -11.09 -2.09
C LEU A 46 -2.89 -12.10 -1.92
N ARG A 47 -3.38 -12.29 -0.68
CA ARG A 47 -4.51 -13.18 -0.41
C ARG A 47 -5.81 -12.71 -1.07
N GLU A 48 -6.07 -11.41 -1.05
CA GLU A 48 -7.26 -10.84 -1.67
C GLU A 48 -7.20 -10.92 -3.21
N GLU A 49 -6.04 -10.70 -3.81
CA GLU A 49 -5.85 -10.90 -5.26
C GLU A 49 -6.09 -12.38 -5.66
N VAL A 50 -5.56 -13.33 -4.88
CA VAL A 50 -5.76 -14.78 -5.13
C VAL A 50 -7.24 -15.18 -4.97
N ARG A 51 -7.97 -14.57 -4.02
CA ARG A 51 -9.41 -14.83 -3.83
C ARG A 51 -10.31 -14.23 -4.91
N LYS A 52 -9.84 -13.17 -5.56
CA LYS A 52 -10.58 -12.45 -6.60
C LYS A 52 -10.42 -13.10 -7.98
N MET A 53 -9.40 -13.95 -8.15
CA MET A 53 -9.28 -14.91 -9.25
C MET A 53 -10.21 -16.10 -9.05
#